data_AF-A0A953SLM6-F1
#
_entry.id   AF-A0A953SLM6-F1
#
_cell.length_a   1.000
_cell.length_b   1.000
_cell.length_c   1.000
_cell.angle_alpha   90.00
_cell.angle_beta   90.00
_cell.angle_gamma   90.00
#
_symmetry.space_group_name_H-M   'P 1'
#
loop_
_entity.id
_entity.type
_entity.pdbx_description
1 polymer ?
#
loop_
_entity_poly.entity_id
_entity_poly.type
_entity_poly.pdbx_seq_one_letter_code
_entity_poly.pdbx_strand_id
1 'polypeptide(L)'
;MPDTPITLDAAPSRPRTQDAGPLGYAAYGAFRAAMMVPQIIGPAAALETARVMGRVFGGMPFNRRRIDRATDSLAMAMPHLDQPARRELALRS
;
A
#
# COMPACT_ATOMS: atom_id res chain seq x y z
N MET A 1 12.05 6.80 -52.51
CA MET A 1 11.46 6.49 -51.18
C MET A 1 9.96 6.38 -51.36
N PRO A 2 9.32 5.24 -51.07
CA PRO A 2 7.87 5.19 -50.95
C PRO A 2 7.47 5.30 -49.48
N ASP A 3 6.67 6.32 -49.16
CA ASP A 3 6.01 6.46 -47.86
C ASP A 3 4.88 5.44 -47.78
N THR A 4 5.10 4.35 -47.05
CA THR A 4 4.02 3.44 -46.63
C THR A 4 3.21 4.10 -45.51
N PRO A 5 1.89 4.28 -45.65
CA PRO A 5 1.06 4.77 -44.56
C PRO A 5 0.97 3.71 -43.46
N ILE A 6 1.36 4.09 -42.24
CA ILE A 6 1.20 3.24 -41.05
C ILE A 6 -0.29 3.08 -40.78
N THR A 7 -0.87 1.96 -41.20
CA THR A 7 -2.23 1.58 -40.81
C THR A 7 -2.20 1.17 -39.34
N LEU A 8 -2.46 2.11 -38.43
CA LEU A 8 -2.74 1.85 -37.02
C LEU A 8 -4.11 1.18 -36.92
N ASP A 9 -4.17 -0.11 -37.21
CA ASP A 9 -5.32 -0.95 -36.87
C ASP A 9 -5.24 -1.29 -35.37
N ALA A 10 -5.48 -0.27 -34.55
CA ALA A 10 -5.60 -0.40 -33.11
C ALA A 10 -7.00 -0.94 -32.79
N ALA A 11 -7.22 -2.22 -33.07
CA ALA A 11 -8.37 -2.93 -32.49
C ALA A 11 -8.32 -2.72 -30.96
N PRO A 12 -9.42 -2.28 -30.31
CA PRO A 12 -9.41 -2.09 -28.87
C PRO A 12 -9.12 -3.45 -28.23
N SER A 13 -7.98 -3.56 -27.56
CA SER A 13 -7.63 -4.73 -26.76
C SER A 13 -8.74 -4.91 -25.72
N ARG A 14 -9.62 -5.89 -25.95
CA ARG A 14 -10.67 -6.24 -24.98
C ARG A 14 -10.00 -6.40 -23.61
N PRO A 15 -10.54 -5.78 -22.54
CA PRO A 15 -9.96 -5.92 -21.22
C PRO A 15 -9.88 -7.42 -20.94
N ARG A 16 -8.66 -7.90 -20.73
CA ARG A 16 -8.41 -9.28 -20.34
C ARG A 16 -9.07 -9.44 -18.98
N THR A 17 -10.26 -10.01 -18.94
CA THR A 17 -10.90 -10.43 -17.69
C THR A 17 -9.96 -11.49 -17.11
N GLN A 18 -9.05 -11.08 -16.24
CA GLN A 18 -8.36 -12.03 -15.38
C GLN A 18 -9.45 -12.54 -14.45
N ASP A 19 -9.90 -13.77 -14.69
CA ASP A 19 -10.78 -14.46 -13.77
C ASP A 19 -10.07 -14.49 -12.41
N ALA A 20 -10.53 -13.61 -11.53
CA ALA A 20 -10.05 -13.55 -10.17
C ALA A 20 -10.39 -14.91 -9.55
N GLY A 21 -9.39 -15.73 -9.25
CA GLY A 21 -9.61 -16.98 -8.53
C GLY A 21 -10.30 -16.73 -7.18
N PRO A 22 -10.66 -17.79 -6.43
CA PRO A 22 -11.36 -17.66 -5.14
C PRO A 22 -10.71 -16.66 -4.17
N LEU A 23 -9.37 -16.58 -4.19
CA LEU A 23 -8.59 -15.61 -3.43
C LEU A 23 -8.81 -14.15 -3.89
N GLY A 24 -8.97 -13.92 -5.18
CA GLY A 24 -9.25 -12.58 -5.73
C GLY A 24 -10.65 -12.09 -5.36
N TYR A 25 -11.65 -12.97 -5.33
CA TYR A 25 -12.98 -12.64 -4.81
C TYR A 25 -12.97 -12.35 -3.31
N ALA A 26 -12.24 -13.16 -2.52
CA ALA A 26 -12.09 -12.92 -1.09
C ALA A 26 -11.37 -11.59 -0.81
N ALA A 27 -10.29 -11.29 -1.54
CA ALA A 27 -9.57 -10.02 -1.43
C ALA A 27 -10.44 -8.83 -1.83
N TYR A 28 -11.22 -8.95 -2.91
CA TYR A 28 -12.17 -7.92 -3.33
C TYR A 28 -13.26 -7.68 -2.26
N GLY A 29 -13.83 -8.74 -1.71
CA GLY A 29 -14.82 -8.66 -0.63
C GLY A 29 -14.27 -7.99 0.62
N ALA A 30 -13.05 -8.36 1.02
CA ALA A 30 -12.35 -7.75 2.14
C ALA A 30 -12.09 -6.24 1.90
N PHE A 31 -11.62 -5.88 0.70
CA PHE A 31 -11.36 -4.49 0.34
C PHE A 31 -12.65 -3.65 0.33
N ARG A 32 -13.73 -4.20 -0.25
CA ARG A 32 -15.04 -3.55 -0.29
C ARG A 32 -15.63 -3.37 1.11
N ALA A 33 -15.53 -4.37 1.98
CA ALA A 33 -15.94 -4.26 3.37
C ALA A 33 -15.12 -3.20 4.11
N ALA A 34 -13.79 -3.20 3.93
CA ALA A 34 -12.89 -2.21 4.54
C ALA A 34 -13.24 -0.77 4.13
N MET A 35 -13.66 -0.54 2.88
CA MET A 35 -14.11 0.78 2.43
C MET A 35 -15.46 1.22 3.01
N MET A 36 -16.28 0.30 3.51
CA MET A 36 -17.56 0.62 4.16
C MET A 36 -17.40 0.94 5.65
N VAL A 37 -16.35 0.44 6.31
CA VAL A 37 -16.09 0.70 7.75
C VAL A 37 -16.05 2.20 8.09
N PRO A 38 -15.35 3.08 7.34
CA PRO A 38 -15.35 4.51 7.60
C PRO A 38 -16.72 5.17 7.46
N GLN A 39 -17.60 4.63 6.61
CA GLN A 39 -18.96 5.18 6.39
C GLN A 39 -19.89 4.90 7.58
N ILE A 40 -19.62 3.83 8.35
CA ILE A 40 -20.47 3.39 9.47
C ILE A 40 -19.94 3.94 10.80
N ILE A 41 -18.62 3.94 11.02
CA ILE A 41 -17.99 4.28 12.31
C ILE A 41 -17.38 5.70 12.28
N GLY A 42 -17.36 6.34 11.11
CA GLY A 42 -16.76 7.65 10.91
C GLY A 42 -15.25 7.60 10.63
N PRO A 43 -14.70 8.62 9.95
CA PRO A 43 -13.33 8.62 9.45
C PRO A 43 -12.28 8.64 10.57
N ALA A 44 -12.57 9.26 11.71
CA ALA A 44 -11.65 9.35 12.84
C ALA A 44 -11.34 7.96 13.44
N ALA A 45 -12.39 7.16 13.70
CA ALA A 45 -12.24 5.81 14.24
C ALA A 45 -11.57 4.86 13.24
N ALA A 46 -11.85 5.02 11.94
CA ALA A 46 -11.19 4.24 10.89
C ALA A 46 -9.68 4.54 10.83
N LEU A 47 -9.29 5.81 10.91
CA LEU A 47 -7.87 6.22 10.94
C LEU A 47 -7.16 5.73 12.20
N GLU A 48 -7.80 5.79 13.36
CA GLU A 48 -7.25 5.27 14.60
C GLU A 48 -7.03 3.75 14.53
N THR A 49 -8.01 3.00 14.01
CA THR A 49 -7.88 1.56 13.76
C THR A 49 -6.75 1.26 12.78
N ALA A 50 -6.63 2.04 11.70
CA ALA A 50 -5.56 1.89 10.73
C ALA A 50 -4.17 2.16 11.35
N ARG A 51 -4.04 3.17 12.22
CA ARG A 51 -2.80 3.45 12.96
C ARG A 51 -2.42 2.34 13.92
N VAL A 52 -3.40 1.75 14.62
CA VAL A 52 -3.15 0.60 15.50
C VAL A 52 -2.69 -0.60 14.67
N MET A 53 -3.39 -0.93 13.59
CA MET A 53 -3.05 -2.06 12.72
C MET A 53 -1.69 -1.88 12.05
N GLY A 54 -1.37 -0.66 11.59
CA GLY A 54 -0.06 -0.31 11.05
C GLY A 54 1.09 -0.55 12.04
N ARG A 55 0.91 -0.18 13.32
CA ARG A 55 1.89 -0.44 14.38
C ARG A 55 2.11 -1.93 14.62
N VAL A 56 1.01 -2.69 14.72
CA VAL A 56 1.07 -4.14 14.93
C VAL A 56 1.76 -4.81 13.75
N PHE A 57 1.40 -4.44 12.52
CA PHE A 57 2.03 -4.93 11.28
C PHE A 57 3.50 -4.52 11.17
N GLY A 58 3.86 -3.30 11.59
CA GLY A 58 5.24 -2.81 11.70
C GLY A 58 6.10 -3.63 12.65
N GLY A 59 5.52 -4.12 13.75
CA GLY A 59 6.20 -4.94 14.75
C GLY A 59 6.41 -6.42 14.36
N MET A 60 5.70 -6.92 13.34
CA MET A 60 5.74 -8.33 12.94
C MET A 60 7.10 -8.75 12.35
N PRO A 61 7.53 -10.01 12.56
CA PRO A 61 8.88 -10.47 12.21
C PRO A 61 9.22 -10.36 10.72
N PHE A 62 8.23 -10.49 9.83
CA PHE A 62 8.43 -10.35 8.38
C PHE A 62 8.59 -8.90 7.91
N ASN A 63 8.16 -7.91 8.72
CA ASN A 63 8.22 -6.48 8.37
C ASN A 63 9.38 -5.75 9.05
N ARG A 64 10.07 -6.39 10.02
CA ARG A 64 11.21 -5.81 10.74
C ARG A 64 12.27 -5.25 9.80
N ARG A 65 12.67 -6.01 8.77
CA ARG A 65 13.68 -5.58 7.78
C ARG A 65 13.29 -4.32 7.00
N ARG A 66 11.99 -4.03 6.86
CA ARG A 66 11.50 -2.81 6.20
C ARG A 66 11.57 -1.62 7.16
N ILE A 67 11.19 -1.84 8.42
CA ILE A 67 11.28 -0.83 9.48
C ILE A 67 12.75 -0.47 9.78
N ASP A 68 13.64 -1.46 9.82
CA ASP A 68 15.07 -1.23 10.03
C ASP A 68 15.65 -0.36 8.90
N ARG A 69 15.36 -0.69 7.64
CA ARG A 69 15.75 0.13 6.48
C ARG A 69 15.18 1.55 6.52
N ALA A 70 13.93 1.71 6.93
CA ALA A 70 13.33 3.03 7.11
C ALA A 70 14.01 3.81 8.24
N THR A 71 14.38 3.15 9.33
CA THR A 71 15.13 3.74 10.45
C THR A 71 16.53 4.18 10.01
N ASP A 72 17.23 3.38 9.20
CA ASP A 72 18.54 3.71 8.65
C ASP A 72 18.46 4.90 7.68
N SER A 73 17.42 4.94 6.84
CA SER A 73 17.16 6.09 5.97
C SER A 73 16.89 7.37 6.78
N LEU A 74 16.17 7.26 7.90
CA LEU A 74 15.93 8.39 8.81
C LEU A 74 17.19 8.80 9.56
N ALA A 75 18.13 7.89 9.83
CA ALA A 75 19.42 8.26 10.42
C ALA A 75 20.24 9.16 9.49
N MET A 76 20.16 8.92 8.17
CA MET A 76 20.80 9.77 7.16
C MET A 76 20.06 11.11 6.96
N ALA A 77 18.73 11.08 6.87
CA ALA A 77 17.93 12.26 6.58
C ALA A 77 17.70 13.17 7.81
N MET A 78 17.66 12.59 9.01
CA MET A 78 17.37 13.26 10.28
C MET A 78 18.39 12.85 11.36
N PRO A 79 19.66 13.25 11.22
CA PRO A 79 20.73 12.82 12.12
C PRO A 79 20.59 13.36 13.55
N HIS A 80 19.83 14.44 13.74
CA HIS A 80 19.55 15.05 15.04
C HIS A 80 18.50 14.30 15.87
N LEU A 81 17.84 13.28 15.29
CA LEU A 81 16.89 12.43 16.02
C LEU A 81 17.60 11.22 16.63
N ASP A 82 17.34 10.97 17.90
CA ASP A 82 17.83 9.79 18.60
C ASP A 82 17.21 8.50 18.04
N GLN A 83 17.92 7.38 18.19
CA GLN A 83 17.48 6.06 17.70
C GLN A 83 16.03 5.68 18.07
N PRO A 84 15.56 5.85 19.32
CA PRO A 84 14.15 5.57 19.65
C PRO A 84 13.18 6.48 18.89
N ALA A 85 13.50 7.77 18.74
CA ALA A 85 12.65 8.71 18.01
C ALA A 85 12.58 8.38 16.51
N ARG A 86 13.70 7.97 15.89
CA ARG A 86 13.73 7.52 14.48
C ARG A 86 12.90 6.26 14.26
N ARG A 87 12.99 5.29 15.18
CA ARG A 87 12.20 4.05 15.11
C ARG A 87 10.70 4.32 15.27
N GLU A 88 10.33 5.21 16.18
CA GLU A 88 8.93 5.63 16.32
C GLU A 88 8.41 6.31 15.06
N LEU A 89 9.22 7.19 14.45
CA LEU A 89 8.86 7.84 13.19
C LEU A 89 8.69 6.84 12.05
N ALA A 90 9.59 5.84 11.95
CA ALA A 90 9.50 4.75 10.97
C ALA A 90 8.25 3.87 11.16
N LEU A 91 7.70 3.80 12.38
CA LEU A 91 6.44 3.11 12.66
C LEU A 91 5.20 3.97 12.39
N ARG A 92 5.37 5.30 12.24
CA ARG A 92 4.30 6.27 11.95
C ARG A 92 4.16 6.60 10.46
N SER A 93 5.13 6.23 9.61
CA SER A 93 5.12 6.44 8.15
C SER A 93 4.39 5.35 7.38
#